data_AF-A0A453GLD3-F1
#
_entry.id   AF-A0A453GLD3-F1
#
_cell.length_a   1.000
_cell.length_b   1.000
_cell.length_c   1.000
_cell.angle_alpha   90.00
_cell.angle_beta   90.00
_cell.angle_gamma   90.00
#
_symmetry.space_group_name_H-M   'P 1'
#
loop_
_entity.id
_entity.type
_entity.pdbx_description
1 polymer ?
#
loop_
_entity_poly.entity_id
_entity_poly.type
_entity_poly.pdbx_seq_one_letter_code
_entity_poly.pdbx_strand_id
1 'polypeptide(L)'
;MRVEDKKRSLTVAPFKCAWGEEFRFLEAGRGCIAFEASAQNDVTLVFREQPGSQHYHYKMDSSRHYAVILGSHRNKRLKIEVDGRTVVDEAGVGLCRSSSFQSYWISIYDGLISIGQGRHPNNNVLFQWLDPEPNRNVQYVGLSSWDKHVGYRNISVLPSAPQNSIRWSHIEYAYADRHGEGGHAKNEESKDGCEQRVIADFLESWDFSDAMFVVGSERKVVPAHKIVLAASGEFDFISMSGTAIELPSFSYPVLHSLLEYIYTGSTQIAEWQLDSLLELSLQFKVKPLVKRCEEMLDCFTKMDNDLSVSSRNLEVSSSGSQAHQVDYFPFKAPVTVQKIKQFLASGEHSDINIFVSGQGFVAKAHKLVLSLWSMPFAKMFTNGMKESSAPNVFFEDASAEAFSLLLQFMYSGELKVDNRYITPALVQLLLLSDQFGITVLQFECCKRIMEFLSE
;
A
#
# COMPACT_ATOMS: atom_id res chain seq x y z
N MET A 1 -19.84 42.45 2.12
CA MET A 1 -18.51 42.88 1.65
C MET A 1 -17.55 41.72 1.91
N ARG A 2 -17.30 40.86 0.92
CA ARG A 2 -16.32 39.77 1.05
C ARG A 2 -14.94 40.41 0.87
N VAL A 3 -14.09 40.29 1.88
CA VAL A 3 -12.67 40.65 1.78
C VAL A 3 -12.06 39.57 0.90
N GLU A 4 -11.74 39.91 -0.36
CA GLU A 4 -10.88 39.08 -1.20
C GLU A 4 -9.49 39.03 -0.55
N ASP A 5 -9.10 37.86 -0.05
CA ASP A 5 -7.71 37.58 0.25
C ASP A 5 -6.93 37.64 -1.07
N LYS A 6 -6.33 38.80 -1.35
CA LYS A 6 -5.33 38.98 -2.40
C LYS A 6 -4.16 38.03 -2.10
N LYS A 7 -4.20 36.84 -2.69
CA LYS A 7 -3.04 35.94 -2.81
C LYS A 7 -1.90 36.74 -3.46
N ARG A 8 -0.94 37.17 -2.62
CA ARG A 8 0.17 38.04 -3.03
C ARG A 8 1.02 37.32 -4.08
N SER A 9 1.13 37.92 -5.26
CA SER A 9 2.13 37.55 -6.27
C SER A 9 3.41 38.35 -6.04
N LEU A 10 4.55 37.69 -6.18
CA LEU A 10 5.89 38.27 -6.03
C LEU A 10 6.62 38.16 -7.36
N THR A 11 7.08 39.27 -7.91
CA THR A 11 7.93 39.27 -9.12
C THR A 11 9.36 39.59 -8.72
N VAL A 12 10.26 38.63 -8.88
CA VAL A 12 11.69 38.80 -8.59
C VAL A 12 12.39 39.30 -9.87
N ALA A 13 13.17 40.37 -9.73
CA ALA A 13 13.92 40.96 -10.84
C ALA A 13 15.19 40.14 -11.16
N PRO A 14 15.73 40.25 -12.40
CA PRO A 14 16.99 39.62 -12.77
C PRO A 14 18.10 39.90 -11.76
N PHE A 15 18.87 38.88 -11.43
CA PHE A 15 19.97 38.94 -10.46
C PHE A 15 19.54 39.45 -9.08
N LYS A 16 18.31 39.16 -8.67
CA LYS A 16 17.83 39.42 -7.31
C LYS A 16 17.36 38.15 -6.63
N CYS A 17 17.44 38.18 -5.30
CA CYS A 17 16.88 37.17 -4.42
C CYS A 17 15.98 37.84 -3.40
N ALA A 18 14.73 37.38 -3.31
CA ALA A 18 13.77 37.83 -2.33
C ALA A 18 13.81 36.92 -1.09
N TRP A 19 13.94 37.55 0.07
CA TRP A 19 13.95 36.91 1.38
C TRP A 19 12.83 37.52 2.23
N GLY A 20 12.27 36.73 3.15
CA GLY A 20 11.24 37.17 4.06
C GLY A 20 11.08 36.18 5.22
N GLU A 21 10.59 36.66 6.36
CA GLU A 21 10.28 35.79 7.50
C GLU A 21 9.14 34.80 7.15
N GLU A 22 8.30 35.15 6.18
CA GLU A 22 7.28 34.25 5.62
C GLU A 22 7.86 33.04 4.88
N PHE A 23 9.16 33.06 4.54
CA PHE A 23 9.86 31.96 3.87
C PHE A 23 10.79 31.18 4.81
N ARG A 24 10.61 31.35 6.12
CA ARG A 24 11.40 30.70 7.16
C ARG A 24 10.81 29.35 7.55
N PHE A 25 11.64 28.31 7.58
CA PHE A 25 11.31 27.01 8.14
C PHE A 25 11.16 27.09 9.66
N LEU A 26 10.13 26.40 10.17
CA LEU A 26 9.86 26.31 11.60
C LEU A 26 11.00 25.60 12.33
N GLU A 27 11.50 24.50 11.75
CA GLU A 27 12.63 23.72 12.25
C GLU A 27 13.84 23.89 11.32
N ALA A 28 15.01 24.13 11.90
CA ALA A 28 16.25 24.20 11.14
C ALA A 28 16.58 22.82 10.55
N GLY A 29 16.99 22.79 9.28
CA GLY A 29 17.29 21.57 8.52
C GLY A 29 16.05 20.81 8.04
N ARG A 30 14.83 21.26 8.40
CA ARG A 30 13.57 20.55 8.14
C ARG A 30 12.47 21.51 7.73
N GLY A 31 12.24 21.63 6.43
CA GLY A 31 11.08 22.34 5.93
C GLY A 31 10.79 22.06 4.46
N CYS A 32 9.57 22.35 4.06
CA CYS A 32 9.14 22.29 2.68
C CYS A 32 8.58 23.63 2.23
N ILE A 33 8.92 24.06 1.02
CA ILE A 33 8.31 25.20 0.35
C ILE A 33 7.52 24.70 -0.85
N ALA A 34 6.23 25.03 -0.92
CA ALA A 34 5.37 24.82 -2.09
C ALA A 34 4.98 26.16 -2.69
N PHE A 35 5.10 26.30 -4.01
CA PHE A 35 4.94 27.56 -4.71
C PHE A 35 4.49 27.36 -6.16
N GLU A 36 3.86 28.37 -6.75
CA GLU A 36 3.67 28.45 -8.20
C GLU A 36 4.66 29.44 -8.80
N ALA A 37 5.41 29.01 -9.82
CA ALA A 37 6.36 29.85 -10.53
C ALA A 37 6.03 29.97 -12.03
N SER A 38 6.25 31.16 -12.59
CA SER A 38 6.26 31.43 -14.02
C SER A 38 7.58 32.13 -14.38
N ALA A 39 8.34 31.50 -15.28
CA ALA A 39 9.62 32.01 -15.76
C ALA A 39 9.75 31.73 -17.26
N GLN A 40 10.49 32.59 -17.96
CA GLN A 40 10.89 32.31 -19.36
C GLN A 40 12.01 31.27 -19.42
N ASN A 41 12.90 31.31 -18.42
CA ASN A 41 14.04 30.43 -18.26
C ASN A 41 13.89 29.66 -16.93
N ASP A 42 14.90 29.76 -16.07
CA ASP A 42 15.06 29.02 -14.85
C ASP A 42 14.37 29.66 -13.64
N VAL A 43 13.95 28.80 -12.73
CA VAL A 43 13.44 29.16 -11.40
C VAL A 43 14.49 28.70 -10.40
N THR A 44 15.02 29.64 -9.62
CA THR A 44 16.08 29.34 -8.64
C THR A 44 15.58 29.59 -7.22
N LEU A 45 15.74 28.58 -6.35
CA LEU A 45 15.49 28.71 -4.92
C LEU A 45 16.79 28.48 -4.17
N VAL A 46 17.04 29.30 -3.16
CA VAL A 46 18.27 29.30 -2.37
C VAL A 46 17.92 28.94 -0.93
N PHE A 47 18.66 28.03 -0.31
CA PHE A 47 18.39 27.55 1.05
C PHE A 47 19.61 27.84 1.94
N ARG A 48 19.40 28.56 3.04
CA ARG A 48 20.47 29.07 3.92
C ARG A 48 20.10 29.02 5.40
N GLU A 49 21.11 29.10 6.26
CA GLU A 49 20.93 29.30 7.70
C GLU A 49 20.39 30.70 8.03
N GLN A 50 20.86 31.72 7.31
CA GLN A 50 20.44 33.11 7.47
C GLN A 50 20.05 33.72 6.11
N PRO A 51 19.17 34.75 6.08
CA PRO A 51 18.85 35.46 4.85
C PRO A 51 20.09 36.02 4.16
N GLY A 52 20.20 35.80 2.86
CA GLY A 52 21.28 36.35 2.03
C GLY A 52 21.02 37.80 1.61
N SER A 53 21.96 38.38 0.84
CA SER A 53 21.77 39.69 0.23
C SER A 53 20.69 39.66 -0.86
N GLN A 54 20.07 40.82 -1.14
CA GLN A 54 19.11 40.96 -2.24
C GLN A 54 19.76 40.85 -3.63
N HIS A 55 21.08 40.99 -3.74
CA HIS A 55 21.81 40.89 -5.00
C HIS A 55 22.39 39.49 -5.17
N TYR A 56 22.41 39.01 -6.41
CA TYR A 56 22.78 37.64 -6.81
C TYR A 56 24.23 37.20 -6.50
N HIS A 57 25.03 38.01 -5.80
CA HIS A 57 26.41 37.64 -5.48
C HIS A 57 26.45 36.61 -4.34
N TYR A 58 26.38 35.33 -4.70
CA TYR A 58 26.56 34.18 -3.79
C TYR A 58 27.91 34.12 -3.07
N LYS A 59 28.87 34.98 -3.43
CA LYS A 59 30.29 34.85 -3.06
C LYS A 59 30.71 35.40 -1.68
N MET A 60 29.79 35.92 -0.87
CA MET A 60 30.16 36.52 0.43
C MET A 60 29.66 35.78 1.66
N ASP A 61 28.98 34.64 1.49
CA ASP A 61 28.49 33.84 2.61
C ASP A 61 29.41 32.64 2.83
N SER A 62 29.97 32.51 4.03
CA SER A 62 30.88 31.43 4.41
C SER A 62 30.14 30.17 4.88
N SER A 63 28.81 30.21 4.98
CA SER A 63 27.99 29.08 5.41
C SER A 63 27.60 28.18 4.24
N ARG A 64 27.55 26.86 4.51
CA ARG A 64 27.16 25.85 3.51
C ARG A 64 25.73 26.12 3.04
N HIS A 65 25.50 26.28 1.74
CA HIS A 65 24.17 26.61 1.24
C HIS A 65 23.82 25.88 -0.05
N TYR A 66 22.52 25.75 -0.30
CA TYR A 66 21.99 25.06 -1.46
C TYR A 66 21.34 26.04 -2.42
N ALA A 67 21.55 25.86 -3.72
CA ALA A 67 20.75 26.48 -4.76
C ALA A 67 20.14 25.39 -5.65
N VAL A 68 18.80 25.35 -5.70
CA VAL A 68 18.05 24.44 -6.57
C VAL A 68 17.55 25.23 -7.77
N ILE A 69 17.97 24.81 -8.96
CA ILE A 69 17.72 25.50 -10.23
C ILE A 69 16.85 24.60 -11.11
N LEU A 70 15.57 24.92 -11.20
CA LEU A 70 14.61 24.24 -12.06
C LEU A 70 14.65 24.85 -13.45
N GLY A 71 14.90 24.05 -14.49
CA GLY A 71 14.92 24.53 -15.87
C GLY A 71 16.22 25.21 -16.31
N SER A 72 17.36 24.80 -15.76
CA SER A 72 18.68 25.20 -16.29
C SER A 72 18.84 24.79 -17.77
N HIS A 73 19.77 25.46 -18.48
CA HIS A 73 20.08 25.20 -19.89
C HIS A 73 18.87 25.31 -20.83
N ARG A 74 18.17 26.45 -20.76
CA ARG A 74 16.94 26.74 -21.54
C ARG A 74 15.81 25.76 -21.23
N ASN A 75 15.53 25.57 -19.93
CA ASN A 75 14.42 24.77 -19.42
C ASN A 75 14.55 23.29 -19.76
N LYS A 76 15.78 22.76 -19.76
CA LYS A 76 16.06 21.36 -20.11
C LYS A 76 16.61 20.54 -18.96
N ARG A 77 17.14 21.19 -17.91
CA ARG A 77 17.88 20.50 -16.85
C ARG A 77 17.50 20.97 -15.46
N LEU A 78 17.65 20.08 -14.49
CA LEU A 78 17.60 20.36 -13.06
C LEU A 78 19.05 20.45 -12.55
N LYS A 79 19.38 21.48 -11.79
CA LYS A 79 20.67 21.57 -11.10
C LYS A 79 20.51 21.79 -9.60
N ILE A 80 21.40 21.19 -8.83
CA ILE A 80 21.61 21.53 -7.42
C ILE A 80 23.06 21.97 -7.26
N GLU A 81 23.25 23.13 -6.66
CA GLU A 81 24.57 23.67 -6.33
C GLU A 81 24.74 23.72 -4.82
N VAL A 82 25.93 23.31 -4.35
CA VAL A 82 26.39 23.44 -2.96
C VAL A 82 27.56 24.40 -2.97
N ASP A 83 27.45 25.51 -2.26
CA ASP A 83 28.51 26.53 -2.17
C ASP A 83 28.97 27.04 -3.55
N GLY A 84 28.02 27.14 -4.49
CA GLY A 84 28.25 27.54 -5.87
C GLY A 84 28.93 26.50 -6.76
N ARG A 85 29.10 25.26 -6.28
CA ARG A 85 29.57 24.12 -7.08
C ARG A 85 28.39 23.24 -7.46
N THR A 86 28.20 22.98 -8.74
CA THR A 86 27.17 22.04 -9.21
C THR A 86 27.48 20.63 -8.72
N VAL A 87 26.57 20.05 -7.92
CA VAL A 87 26.64 18.67 -7.40
C VAL A 87 25.64 17.74 -8.07
N VAL A 88 24.58 18.30 -8.65
CA VAL A 88 23.56 17.57 -9.44
C VAL A 88 23.34 18.31 -10.75
N ASP A 89 23.26 17.57 -11.85
CA ASP A 89 23.00 18.12 -13.17
C ASP A 89 22.24 17.13 -14.09
N GLU A 90 20.92 17.09 -13.95
CA GLU A 90 20.05 16.08 -14.56
C GLU A 90 19.24 16.61 -15.75
N ALA A 91 19.10 15.81 -16.81
CA ALA A 91 18.33 16.17 -18.00
C ALA A 91 16.87 15.73 -17.90
N GLY A 92 15.93 16.58 -18.34
CA GLY A 92 14.51 16.21 -18.50
C GLY A 92 13.63 16.34 -17.25
N VAL A 93 14.18 16.75 -16.11
CA VAL A 93 13.49 16.85 -14.82
C VAL A 93 13.15 18.31 -14.47
N GLY A 94 11.92 18.59 -14.00
CA GLY A 94 11.54 19.93 -13.47
C GLY A 94 11.42 21.03 -14.54
N LEU A 95 10.81 20.70 -15.68
CA LEU A 95 10.80 21.56 -16.86
C LEU A 95 9.76 22.68 -16.74
N CYS A 96 10.20 23.94 -16.58
CA CYS A 96 9.37 25.13 -16.76
C CYS A 96 9.05 25.33 -18.27
N ARG A 97 8.15 24.51 -18.82
CA ARG A 97 7.87 24.44 -20.28
C ARG A 97 7.09 25.62 -20.88
N SER A 98 6.66 26.61 -20.12
CA SER A 98 5.84 27.73 -20.65
C SER A 98 5.86 28.96 -19.74
N SER A 99 5.37 30.09 -20.28
CA SER A 99 5.10 31.33 -19.53
C SER A 99 3.90 31.26 -18.58
N SER A 100 3.25 30.10 -18.46
CA SER A 100 2.17 29.88 -17.48
C SER A 100 2.73 29.46 -16.14
N PHE A 101 2.04 29.83 -15.05
CA PHE A 101 2.38 29.38 -13.72
C PHE A 101 2.28 27.86 -13.59
N GLN A 102 3.32 27.24 -13.03
CA GLN A 102 3.37 25.82 -12.69
C GLN A 102 3.66 25.67 -11.20
N SER A 103 3.04 24.67 -10.58
CA SER A 103 3.21 24.38 -9.15
C SER A 103 4.39 23.47 -8.92
N TYR A 104 5.23 23.81 -7.96
CA TYR A 104 6.38 23.03 -7.53
C TYR A 104 6.46 23.01 -6.02
N TRP A 105 7.16 22.03 -5.50
CA TRP A 105 7.55 21.99 -4.10
C TRP A 105 8.98 21.48 -3.97
N ILE A 106 9.69 22.02 -2.97
CA ILE A 106 11.04 21.60 -2.60
C ILE A 106 11.05 21.36 -1.10
N SER A 107 11.51 20.19 -0.68
CA SER A 107 11.64 19.81 0.73
C SER A 107 13.09 19.54 1.08
N ILE A 108 13.51 20.02 2.26
CA ILE A 108 14.77 19.67 2.89
C ILE A 108 14.44 18.93 4.18
N TYR A 109 15.02 17.74 4.35
CA TYR A 109 14.92 16.95 5.57
C TYR A 109 16.30 16.38 5.92
N ASP A 110 16.98 17.01 6.89
CA ASP A 110 18.28 16.56 7.41
C ASP A 110 19.33 16.26 6.32
N GLY A 111 19.31 17.03 5.22
CA GLY A 111 20.22 16.85 4.08
C GLY A 111 19.62 16.21 2.83
N LEU A 112 18.43 15.60 2.94
CA LEU A 112 17.69 15.09 1.79
C LEU A 112 16.92 16.23 1.13
N ILE A 113 17.30 16.62 -0.08
CA ILE A 113 16.60 17.57 -0.92
C ILE A 113 15.68 16.80 -1.86
N SER A 114 14.37 16.95 -1.68
CA SER A 114 13.35 16.37 -2.55
C SER A 114 12.65 17.47 -3.34
N ILE A 115 12.43 17.24 -4.64
CA ILE A 115 11.85 18.19 -5.56
C ILE A 115 10.67 17.50 -6.24
N GLY A 116 9.52 18.16 -6.30
CA GLY A 116 8.36 17.65 -7.03
C GLY A 116 7.53 18.72 -7.71
N GLN A 117 6.57 18.29 -8.50
CA GLN A 117 5.67 19.15 -9.26
C GLN A 117 4.23 18.93 -8.83
N GLY A 118 3.53 20.02 -8.47
CA GLY A 118 2.19 19.99 -7.91
C GLY A 118 2.06 20.91 -6.70
N ARG A 119 0.84 21.00 -6.16
CA ARG A 119 0.54 21.85 -4.99
C ARG A 119 0.79 21.16 -3.65
N HIS A 120 0.85 19.84 -3.64
CA HIS A 120 0.94 19.04 -2.44
C HIS A 120 2.35 18.43 -2.33
N PRO A 121 3.13 18.78 -1.30
CA PRO A 121 4.42 18.16 -1.04
C PRO A 121 4.32 16.63 -0.97
N ASN A 122 5.40 15.95 -1.36
CA ASN A 122 5.51 14.49 -1.42
C ASN A 122 4.64 13.80 -2.48
N ASN A 123 3.89 14.55 -3.30
CA ASN A 123 3.20 14.03 -4.49
C ASN A 123 3.99 14.39 -5.77
N ASN A 124 4.07 13.49 -6.73
CA ASN A 124 4.77 13.64 -8.01
C ASN A 124 6.21 14.14 -7.82
N VAL A 125 6.99 13.33 -7.07
CA VAL A 125 8.42 13.56 -6.83
C VAL A 125 9.16 13.45 -8.15
N LEU A 126 9.84 14.53 -8.51
CA LEU A 126 10.62 14.62 -9.73
C LEU A 126 12.08 14.19 -9.51
N PHE A 127 12.63 14.51 -8.34
CA PHE A 127 14.02 14.23 -8.03
C PHE A 127 14.30 14.22 -6.53
N GLN A 128 15.29 13.42 -6.12
CA GLN A 128 15.80 13.42 -4.75
C GLN A 128 17.32 13.35 -4.75
N TRP A 129 17.94 14.09 -3.85
CA TRP A 129 19.39 14.05 -3.63
C TRP A 129 19.71 14.19 -2.15
N LEU A 130 20.59 13.33 -1.66
CA LEU A 130 21.08 13.36 -0.29
C LEU A 130 22.47 13.99 -0.26
N ASP A 131 22.63 15.07 0.49
CA ASP A 131 23.95 15.65 0.76
C ASP A 131 24.77 14.73 1.68
N PRO A 132 25.98 14.29 1.28
CA PRO A 132 26.87 13.54 2.16
C PRO A 132 27.31 14.30 3.41
N GLU A 133 27.32 15.64 3.37
CA GLU A 133 27.73 16.50 4.49
C GLU A 133 26.68 17.60 4.73
N PRO A 134 25.51 17.27 5.28
CA PRO A 134 24.35 18.16 5.24
C PRO A 134 24.46 19.36 6.19
N ASN A 135 24.03 20.53 5.70
CA ASN A 135 23.78 21.68 6.57
C ASN A 135 22.46 21.48 7.34
N ARG A 136 22.58 21.17 8.63
CA ARG A 136 21.44 20.97 9.55
C ARG A 136 20.78 22.27 10.02
N ASN A 137 21.37 23.42 9.71
CA ASN A 137 20.91 24.72 10.18
C ASN A 137 20.11 25.48 9.11
N VAL A 138 19.85 24.89 7.93
CA VAL A 138 19.06 25.54 6.88
C VAL A 138 17.71 25.95 7.42
N GLN A 139 17.43 27.26 7.40
CA GLN A 139 16.21 27.81 8.00
C GLN A 139 15.47 28.78 7.08
N TYR A 140 16.13 29.36 6.08
CA TYR A 140 15.53 30.36 5.20
C TYR A 140 15.55 29.93 3.75
N VAL A 141 14.45 30.24 3.05
CA VAL A 141 14.34 30.08 1.60
C VAL A 141 14.34 31.44 0.91
N GLY A 142 15.23 31.59 -0.07
CA GLY A 142 15.33 32.74 -0.95
C GLY A 142 14.76 32.43 -2.33
N LEU A 143 13.83 33.25 -2.79
CA LEU A 143 13.25 33.14 -4.13
C LEU A 143 14.07 34.00 -5.10
N SER A 144 14.75 33.36 -6.04
CA SER A 144 15.78 34.00 -6.87
C SER A 144 15.41 33.99 -8.35
N SER A 145 16.07 34.86 -9.10
CA SER A 145 15.99 35.01 -10.56
C SER A 145 17.41 35.20 -11.10
N TRP A 146 17.79 34.43 -12.13
CA TRP A 146 19.07 34.57 -12.82
C TRP A 146 19.03 35.75 -13.81
N ASP A 147 18.57 35.55 -15.05
CA ASP A 147 18.66 36.54 -16.14
C ASP A 147 17.32 37.15 -16.58
N LYS A 148 16.20 36.59 -16.11
CA LYS A 148 14.84 37.02 -16.46
C LYS A 148 13.94 37.10 -15.24
N HIS A 149 12.95 37.99 -15.28
CA HIS A 149 11.94 38.07 -14.23
C HIS A 149 11.26 36.72 -13.98
N VAL A 150 11.12 36.37 -12.71
CA VAL A 150 10.37 35.19 -12.26
C VAL A 150 9.19 35.64 -11.42
N GLY A 151 8.00 35.22 -11.80
CA GLY A 151 6.79 35.43 -11.01
C GLY A 151 6.57 34.24 -10.08
N TYR A 152 6.42 34.49 -8.79
CA TYR A 152 6.02 33.52 -7.77
C TYR A 152 4.65 33.88 -7.20
N ARG A 153 3.83 32.88 -6.89
CA ARG A 153 2.54 33.05 -6.19
C ARG A 153 2.19 31.77 -5.43
N ASN A 154 1.15 31.82 -4.59
CA ASN A 154 0.72 30.66 -3.78
C ASN A 154 1.89 30.02 -3.00
N ILE A 155 2.79 30.85 -2.47
CA ILE A 155 3.95 30.38 -1.72
C ILE A 155 3.49 29.99 -0.33
N SER A 156 3.86 28.79 0.10
CA SER A 156 3.57 28.25 1.42
C SER A 156 4.80 27.53 1.95
N VAL A 157 5.14 27.79 3.21
CA VAL A 157 6.14 27.04 3.95
C VAL A 157 5.43 26.08 4.88
N LEU A 158 5.83 24.82 4.83
CA LEU A 158 5.20 23.70 5.50
C LEU A 158 6.26 22.95 6.32
N PRO A 159 5.88 22.31 7.45
CA PRO A 159 6.76 21.38 8.14
C PRO A 159 7.22 20.27 7.19
N SER A 160 8.48 19.85 7.29
CA SER A 160 8.94 18.68 6.53
C SER A 160 8.44 17.42 7.21
N ALA A 161 7.84 16.53 6.42
CA ALA A 161 7.24 15.31 6.92
C ALA A 161 8.35 14.24 7.13
N PRO A 162 8.42 13.55 8.28
CA PRO A 162 9.45 12.52 8.54
C PRO A 162 9.42 11.41 7.49
N GLN A 163 10.52 10.67 7.29
CA GLN A 163 10.52 9.53 6.35
C GLN A 163 9.41 8.50 6.63
N ASN A 164 8.88 8.49 7.86
CA ASN A 164 7.79 7.62 8.32
C ASN A 164 6.41 8.30 8.38
N SER A 165 6.28 9.58 8.01
CA SER A 165 4.96 10.07 7.61
C SER A 165 4.65 9.43 6.26
N ILE A 166 3.54 8.72 6.18
CA ILE A 166 2.99 8.04 4.98
C ILE A 166 3.59 8.63 3.70
N ARG A 167 4.67 8.01 3.20
CA ARG A 167 5.31 8.39 1.95
C ARG A 167 4.36 7.94 0.84
N TRP A 168 3.59 8.88 0.29
CA TRP A 168 2.76 8.63 -0.90
C TRP A 168 3.56 7.93 -2.01
N SER A 169 4.86 8.24 -2.13
CA SER A 169 5.81 7.61 -3.05
C SER A 169 6.30 6.21 -2.67
N HIS A 170 6.42 5.84 -1.38
CA HIS A 170 6.73 4.44 -1.01
C HIS A 170 5.55 3.52 -1.27
N ILE A 171 4.35 4.06 -1.13
CA ILE A 171 3.12 3.36 -1.45
C ILE A 171 3.06 3.20 -2.98
N GLU A 172 3.25 4.26 -3.77
CA GLU A 172 3.33 4.16 -5.24
C GLU A 172 4.48 3.29 -5.76
N TYR A 173 5.65 3.24 -5.12
CA TYR A 173 6.74 2.33 -5.54
C TYR A 173 6.40 0.87 -5.22
N ALA A 174 5.71 0.59 -4.11
CA ALA A 174 5.14 -0.73 -3.83
C ALA A 174 3.96 -1.11 -4.76
N TYR A 175 3.38 -0.13 -5.47
CA TYR A 175 2.41 -0.29 -6.58
C TYR A 175 3.10 -0.40 -7.95
N ALA A 176 4.23 0.27 -8.19
CA ALA A 176 4.92 0.33 -9.49
C ALA A 176 5.86 -0.86 -9.72
N ASP A 177 6.58 -1.33 -8.68
CA ASP A 177 7.47 -2.50 -8.77
C ASP A 177 6.70 -3.83 -8.97
N ARG A 178 5.36 -3.79 -8.78
CA ARG A 178 4.45 -4.92 -9.02
C ARG A 178 3.72 -4.89 -10.37
N HIS A 179 3.79 -3.80 -11.11
CA HIS A 179 3.40 -3.77 -12.52
C HIS A 179 4.66 -3.91 -13.38
N GLY A 180 5.01 -5.17 -13.64
CA GLY A 180 6.30 -5.58 -14.19
C GLY A 180 6.88 -4.70 -15.29
N GLU A 181 8.01 -4.08 -14.99
CA GLU A 181 9.13 -4.01 -15.92
C GLU A 181 10.30 -4.77 -15.30
N GLY A 182 10.68 -5.87 -15.95
CA GLY A 182 11.67 -6.81 -15.46
C GLY A 182 13.03 -6.15 -15.27
N GLY A 183 13.52 -6.18 -14.03
CA GLY A 183 14.90 -5.89 -13.68
C GLY A 183 15.28 -6.64 -12.41
N HIS A 184 16.04 -7.73 -12.56
CA HIS A 184 16.62 -8.49 -11.46
C HIS A 184 17.33 -7.59 -10.43
N ALA A 185 16.84 -7.55 -9.19
CA ALA A 185 17.65 -7.21 -8.02
C ALA A 185 17.16 -7.97 -6.78
N LYS A 186 18.11 -8.34 -5.94
CA LYS A 186 18.05 -9.36 -4.90
C LYS A 186 17.24 -8.89 -3.68
N ASN A 187 16.61 -9.86 -3.02
CA ASN A 187 16.01 -9.79 -1.69
C ASN A 187 16.82 -8.92 -0.71
N GLU A 188 16.26 -7.78 -0.33
CA GLU A 188 16.49 -7.18 0.98
C GLU A 188 15.15 -7.09 1.71
N GLU A 189 15.09 -7.73 2.87
CA GLU A 189 13.94 -7.73 3.77
C GLU A 189 13.55 -6.29 4.14
N SER A 190 12.41 -5.83 3.64
CA SER A 190 11.82 -4.56 4.02
C SER A 190 11.29 -4.64 5.46
N LYS A 191 12.03 -4.06 6.41
CA LYS A 191 11.52 -3.67 7.72
C LYS A 191 10.63 -2.43 7.58
N ASP A 192 9.44 -2.59 7.02
CA ASP A 192 8.39 -1.58 7.08
C ASP A 192 7.13 -2.15 7.76
N GLY A 193 6.51 -1.34 8.62
CA GLY A 193 5.65 -1.71 9.74
C GLY A 193 4.22 -2.16 9.40
N CYS A 194 4.01 -2.87 8.29
CA CYS A 194 2.75 -3.56 8.00
C CYS A 194 3.05 -5.05 7.78
N GLU A 195 3.09 -5.83 8.86
CA GLU A 195 3.07 -7.30 8.81
C GLU A 195 1.65 -7.76 8.42
N GLN A 196 1.20 -7.42 7.20
CA GLN A 196 -0.05 -7.94 6.70
C GLN A 196 0.13 -9.43 6.46
N ARG A 197 -0.46 -10.25 7.34
CA ARG A 197 -0.38 -11.70 7.25
C ARG A 197 -1.06 -12.17 5.99
N VAL A 198 -0.45 -13.13 5.32
CA VAL A 198 -1.03 -13.74 4.13
C VAL A 198 -1.80 -14.98 4.54
N ILE A 199 -2.83 -15.32 3.77
CA ILE A 199 -3.61 -16.52 4.05
C ILE A 199 -2.74 -17.80 4.08
N ALA A 200 -1.64 -17.82 3.32
CA ALA A 200 -0.69 -18.93 3.30
C ALA A 200 -0.12 -19.26 4.69
N ASP A 201 0.02 -18.27 5.57
CA ASP A 201 0.51 -18.45 6.95
C ASP A 201 -0.46 -19.30 7.81
N PHE A 202 -1.70 -19.48 7.35
CA PHE A 202 -2.74 -20.24 8.02
C PHE A 202 -2.93 -21.66 7.45
N LEU A 203 -2.11 -22.07 6.46
CA LEU A 203 -2.13 -23.44 5.96
C LEU A 203 -1.76 -24.42 7.09
N GLU A 204 -2.68 -25.34 7.41
CA GLU A 204 -2.53 -26.31 8.52
C GLU A 204 -2.25 -25.68 9.89
N SER A 205 -2.57 -24.38 10.06
CA SER A 205 -2.49 -23.70 11.35
C SER A 205 -3.71 -24.00 12.21
N TRP A 206 -3.49 -24.10 13.52
CA TRP A 206 -4.58 -24.20 14.50
C TRP A 206 -5.21 -22.84 14.82
N ASP A 207 -4.51 -21.74 14.56
CA ASP A 207 -5.00 -20.39 14.81
C ASP A 207 -6.24 -20.13 13.97
N PHE A 208 -7.38 -19.86 14.63
CA PHE A 208 -8.70 -19.68 14.00
C PHE A 208 -9.29 -20.91 13.31
N SER A 209 -8.66 -22.08 13.44
CA SER A 209 -9.19 -23.31 12.84
C SER A 209 -10.55 -23.68 13.42
N ASP A 210 -11.49 -23.97 12.53
CA ASP A 210 -12.88 -24.31 12.85
C ASP A 210 -13.38 -25.50 12.02
N ALA A 211 -12.49 -26.12 11.23
CA ALA A 211 -12.66 -27.38 10.54
C ALA A 211 -11.37 -28.23 10.69
N MET A 212 -11.51 -29.54 10.54
CA MET A 212 -10.37 -30.45 10.57
C MET A 212 -10.61 -31.62 9.62
N PHE A 213 -9.54 -32.16 9.05
CA PHE A 213 -9.55 -33.40 8.29
C PHE A 213 -8.91 -34.51 9.10
N VAL A 214 -9.40 -35.74 8.92
CA VAL A 214 -8.78 -36.95 9.45
C VAL A 214 -8.40 -37.82 8.26
N VAL A 215 -7.10 -37.91 7.96
CA VAL A 215 -6.59 -38.48 6.71
C VAL A 215 -5.80 -39.77 6.92
N GLY A 216 -6.02 -40.73 6.02
CA GLY A 216 -5.31 -42.00 5.96
C GLY A 216 -5.62 -42.97 7.10
N SER A 217 -5.02 -44.16 7.03
CA SER A 217 -5.14 -45.22 8.05
C SER A 217 -4.58 -44.80 9.41
N GLU A 218 -3.59 -43.91 9.43
CA GLU A 218 -2.99 -43.34 10.63
C GLU A 218 -3.89 -42.29 11.31
N ARG A 219 -5.03 -41.93 10.71
CA ARG A 219 -5.97 -40.93 11.21
C ARG A 219 -5.29 -39.60 11.56
N LYS A 220 -4.37 -39.14 10.71
CA LYS A 220 -3.66 -37.88 10.90
C LYS A 220 -4.67 -36.73 10.89
N VAL A 221 -4.63 -35.89 11.92
CA VAL A 221 -5.50 -34.72 12.05
C VAL A 221 -4.83 -33.50 11.41
N VAL A 222 -5.55 -32.82 10.53
CA VAL A 222 -5.06 -31.62 9.82
C VAL A 222 -6.08 -30.49 9.98
N PRO A 223 -5.73 -29.35 10.63
CA PRO A 223 -6.67 -28.25 10.84
C PRO A 223 -6.87 -27.43 9.56
N ALA A 224 -8.03 -26.78 9.45
CA ALA A 224 -8.39 -25.91 8.35
C ALA A 224 -9.46 -24.88 8.76
N HIS A 225 -9.80 -23.99 7.83
CA HIS A 225 -10.70 -22.86 8.05
C HIS A 225 -11.92 -22.97 7.13
N LYS A 226 -13.12 -23.08 7.70
CA LYS A 226 -14.38 -23.24 6.96
C LYS A 226 -14.58 -22.14 5.92
N ILE A 227 -14.32 -20.88 6.28
CA ILE A 227 -14.49 -19.76 5.34
C ILE A 227 -13.60 -19.92 4.10
N VAL A 228 -12.37 -20.42 4.26
CA VAL A 228 -11.40 -20.60 3.17
C VAL A 228 -11.83 -21.76 2.28
N LEU A 229 -12.15 -22.90 2.89
CA LEU A 229 -12.63 -24.11 2.21
C LEU A 229 -13.95 -23.85 1.47
N ALA A 230 -14.94 -23.28 2.15
CA ALA A 230 -16.22 -22.94 1.56
C ALA A 230 -16.07 -21.91 0.44
N ALA A 231 -15.06 -21.03 0.48
CA ALA A 231 -14.81 -20.09 -0.61
C ALA A 231 -14.13 -20.73 -1.84
N SER A 232 -13.48 -21.88 -1.70
CA SER A 232 -12.77 -22.55 -2.81
C SER A 232 -13.54 -23.71 -3.44
N GLY A 233 -14.43 -24.37 -2.70
CA GLY A 233 -15.17 -25.55 -3.15
C GLY A 233 -16.48 -25.79 -2.39
N GLU A 234 -16.93 -27.04 -2.39
CA GLU A 234 -18.07 -27.54 -1.62
C GLU A 234 -17.55 -28.55 -0.59
N PHE A 235 -17.68 -28.20 0.69
CA PHE A 235 -17.21 -29.00 1.82
C PHE A 235 -18.37 -29.23 2.79
N ASP A 236 -18.67 -30.50 3.07
CA ASP A 236 -19.72 -30.87 4.01
C ASP A 236 -19.18 -30.86 5.44
N PHE A 237 -19.39 -29.75 6.14
CA PHE A 237 -19.00 -29.60 7.55
C PHE A 237 -19.98 -30.26 8.53
N ILE A 238 -21.03 -30.94 8.03
CA ILE A 238 -22.10 -31.56 8.82
C ILE A 238 -21.81 -33.06 8.97
N SER A 239 -21.18 -33.45 10.07
CA SER A 239 -21.20 -34.84 10.55
C SER A 239 -21.88 -34.91 11.91
N MET A 240 -22.63 -35.98 12.17
CA MET A 240 -23.30 -36.25 13.47
C MET A 240 -22.31 -36.37 14.65
N SER A 241 -21.00 -36.40 14.39
CA SER A 241 -19.94 -36.61 15.38
C SER A 241 -18.92 -35.46 15.53
N GLY A 242 -19.02 -34.35 14.77
CA GLY A 242 -18.13 -33.20 14.92
C GLY A 242 -17.75 -32.49 13.61
N THR A 243 -16.86 -31.50 13.71
CA THR A 243 -16.32 -30.65 12.61
C THR A 243 -15.29 -31.35 11.71
N ALA A 244 -15.19 -32.68 11.80
CA ALA A 244 -14.13 -33.47 11.17
C ALA A 244 -14.59 -34.12 9.85
N ILE A 245 -13.80 -33.91 8.79
CA ILE A 245 -13.98 -34.54 7.48
C ILE A 245 -13.05 -35.75 7.38
N GLU A 246 -13.62 -36.96 7.31
CA GLU A 246 -12.86 -38.21 7.27
C GLU A 246 -12.48 -38.58 5.81
N LEU A 247 -11.19 -38.81 5.58
CA LEU A 247 -10.60 -39.16 4.28
C LEU A 247 -9.71 -40.40 4.41
N PRO A 248 -10.28 -41.59 4.70
CA PRO A 248 -9.50 -42.80 4.98
C PRO A 248 -8.74 -43.33 3.75
N SER A 249 -9.25 -43.07 2.54
CA SER A 249 -8.68 -43.56 1.27
C SER A 249 -7.56 -42.68 0.71
N PHE A 250 -7.36 -41.48 1.26
CA PHE A 250 -6.37 -40.52 0.77
C PHE A 250 -5.15 -40.46 1.68
N SER A 251 -3.99 -40.19 1.09
CA SER A 251 -2.75 -39.97 1.84
C SER A 251 -2.61 -38.51 2.27
N TYR A 252 -1.88 -38.26 3.35
CA TYR A 252 -1.62 -36.89 3.81
C TYR A 252 -1.00 -36.00 2.73
N PRO A 253 0.00 -36.43 1.92
CA PRO A 253 0.56 -35.59 0.86
C PRO A 253 -0.49 -35.10 -0.15
N VAL A 254 -1.48 -35.94 -0.50
CA VAL A 254 -2.56 -35.55 -1.43
C VAL A 254 -3.46 -34.48 -0.81
N LEU A 255 -3.84 -34.65 0.46
CA LEU A 255 -4.61 -33.63 1.19
C LEU A 255 -3.82 -32.33 1.35
N HIS A 256 -2.53 -32.43 1.70
CA HIS A 256 -1.65 -31.28 1.83
C HIS A 256 -1.60 -30.49 0.52
N SER A 257 -1.41 -31.16 -0.62
CA SER A 257 -1.39 -30.49 -1.92
C SER A 257 -2.71 -29.80 -2.27
N LEU A 258 -3.86 -30.42 -1.94
CA LEU A 258 -5.16 -29.76 -2.08
C LEU A 258 -5.25 -28.49 -1.23
N LEU A 259 -4.89 -28.57 0.05
CA LEU A 259 -4.97 -27.44 0.97
C LEU A 259 -3.96 -26.34 0.57
N GLU A 260 -2.73 -26.70 0.23
CA GLU A 260 -1.71 -25.77 -0.25
C GLU A 260 -2.22 -24.99 -1.47
N TYR A 261 -2.86 -25.68 -2.43
CA TYR A 261 -3.48 -25.01 -3.58
C TYR A 261 -4.61 -24.07 -3.15
N ILE A 262 -5.48 -24.47 -2.22
CA ILE A 262 -6.59 -23.64 -1.75
C ILE A 262 -6.09 -22.36 -1.06
N TYR A 263 -5.02 -22.44 -0.27
CA TYR A 263 -4.50 -21.31 0.50
C TYR A 263 -3.55 -20.44 -0.31
N THR A 264 -2.75 -21.02 -1.19
CA THR A 264 -1.68 -20.27 -1.90
C THR A 264 -1.99 -20.02 -3.37
N GLY A 265 -2.93 -20.77 -3.95
CA GLY A 265 -3.24 -20.76 -5.39
C GLY A 265 -2.31 -21.65 -6.24
N SER A 266 -1.37 -22.35 -5.59
CA SER A 266 -0.42 -23.27 -6.21
C SER A 266 -0.10 -24.46 -5.30
N THR A 267 0.35 -25.58 -5.85
CA THR A 267 0.88 -26.69 -5.06
C THR A 267 1.91 -27.49 -5.84
N GLN A 268 2.77 -28.20 -5.11
CA GLN A 268 3.63 -29.23 -5.68
C GLN A 268 3.13 -30.63 -5.32
N ILE A 269 3.09 -31.52 -6.31
CA ILE A 269 2.71 -32.91 -6.09
C ILE A 269 3.51 -33.86 -6.97
N ALA A 270 3.81 -35.06 -6.47
CA ALA A 270 4.45 -36.09 -7.29
C ALA A 270 3.49 -36.56 -8.40
N GLU A 271 4.03 -36.80 -9.60
CA GLU A 271 3.25 -37.21 -10.78
C GLU A 271 2.33 -38.42 -10.52
N TRP A 272 2.81 -39.43 -9.80
CA TRP A 272 2.04 -40.63 -9.46
C TRP A 272 0.86 -40.38 -8.51
N GLN A 273 0.80 -39.22 -7.86
CA GLN A 273 -0.30 -38.82 -6.97
C GLN A 273 -1.30 -37.88 -7.63
N LEU A 274 -1.06 -37.48 -8.89
CA LEU A 274 -1.90 -36.51 -9.61
C LEU A 274 -3.33 -37.01 -9.77
N ASP A 275 -3.53 -38.30 -10.07
CA ASP A 275 -4.87 -38.91 -10.17
C ASP A 275 -5.62 -38.84 -8.84
N SER A 276 -4.94 -39.12 -7.72
CA SER A 276 -5.53 -39.01 -6.38
C SER A 276 -5.87 -37.56 -6.02
N LEU A 277 -5.05 -36.60 -6.44
CA LEU A 277 -5.37 -35.17 -6.26
C LEU A 277 -6.57 -34.75 -7.11
N LEU A 278 -6.68 -35.24 -8.35
CA LEU A 278 -7.85 -35.00 -9.20
C LEU A 278 -9.12 -35.58 -8.55
N GLU A 279 -9.08 -36.82 -8.08
CA GLU A 279 -10.20 -37.47 -7.40
C GLU A 279 -10.67 -36.66 -6.17
N LEU A 280 -9.72 -36.25 -5.33
CA LEU A 280 -10.03 -35.45 -4.14
C LEU A 280 -10.57 -34.05 -4.51
N SER A 281 -10.02 -33.43 -5.57
CA SER A 281 -10.47 -32.13 -6.06
C SER A 281 -11.88 -32.18 -6.66
N LEU A 282 -12.22 -33.29 -7.32
CA LEU A 282 -13.57 -33.56 -7.82
C LEU A 282 -14.56 -33.75 -6.67
N GLN A 283 -14.16 -34.52 -5.64
CA GLN A 283 -14.98 -34.75 -4.45
C GLN A 283 -15.42 -33.43 -3.79
N PHE A 284 -14.50 -32.48 -3.62
CA PHE A 284 -14.80 -31.16 -3.03
C PHE A 284 -15.11 -30.07 -4.06
N LYS A 285 -15.22 -30.42 -5.35
CA LYS A 285 -15.56 -29.52 -6.45
C LYS A 285 -14.68 -28.25 -6.50
N VAL A 286 -13.38 -28.39 -6.26
CA VAL A 286 -12.40 -27.30 -6.41
C VAL A 286 -12.09 -27.13 -7.91
N LYS A 287 -13.04 -26.55 -8.64
CA LYS A 287 -13.06 -26.53 -10.12
C LYS A 287 -11.77 -26.06 -10.78
N PRO A 288 -11.09 -24.98 -10.32
CA PRO A 288 -9.84 -24.55 -10.92
C PRO A 288 -8.74 -25.61 -10.84
N LEU A 289 -8.68 -26.36 -9.73
CA LEU A 289 -7.70 -27.43 -9.53
C LEU A 289 -8.04 -28.66 -10.37
N VAL A 290 -9.33 -29.04 -10.42
CA VAL A 290 -9.82 -30.12 -11.29
C VAL A 290 -9.37 -29.89 -12.73
N LYS A 291 -9.69 -28.70 -13.27
CA LYS A 291 -9.31 -28.33 -14.64
C LYS A 291 -7.81 -28.46 -14.88
N ARG A 292 -6.99 -28.01 -13.92
CA ARG A 292 -5.52 -28.06 -14.05
C ARG A 292 -4.98 -29.48 -13.98
N CYS A 293 -5.51 -30.33 -13.12
CA CYS A 293 -5.11 -31.73 -13.06
C CYS A 293 -5.49 -32.47 -14.35
N GLU A 294 -6.69 -32.25 -14.89
CA GLU A 294 -7.14 -32.80 -16.18
C GLU A 294 -6.23 -32.37 -17.33
N GLU A 295 -5.91 -31.07 -17.44
CA GLU A 295 -5.00 -30.53 -18.46
C GLU A 295 -3.61 -31.21 -18.42
N MET A 296 -3.08 -31.48 -17.22
CA MET A 296 -1.78 -32.12 -17.04
C MET A 296 -1.81 -33.61 -17.39
N LEU A 297 -2.85 -34.35 -16.98
CA LEU A 297 -3.04 -35.75 -17.36
C LEU A 297 -3.20 -35.92 -18.88
N ASP A 298 -3.95 -35.01 -19.52
CA ASP A 298 -4.08 -34.97 -20.98
C ASP A 298 -2.76 -34.69 -21.71
N CYS A 299 -1.85 -33.93 -21.09
CA CYS A 299 -0.50 -33.71 -21.64
C CYS A 299 0.35 -34.98 -21.57
N PHE A 300 0.27 -35.75 -20.48
CA PHE A 300 1.03 -36.99 -20.33
C PHE A 300 0.58 -38.08 -21.31
N THR A 301 -0.72 -38.17 -21.60
CA THR A 301 -1.24 -39.15 -22.58
C THR A 301 -0.85 -38.83 -24.03
N LYS A 302 -0.43 -37.59 -24.33
CA LYS A 302 0.02 -37.15 -25.67
C LYS A 302 1.53 -37.33 -25.89
N MET A 303 2.32 -37.54 -24.84
CA MET A 303 3.76 -37.81 -24.91
C MET A 303 3.99 -39.32 -24.86
N ASP A 304 3.98 -39.99 -26.01
CA ASP A 304 4.25 -41.43 -26.07
C ASP A 304 5.77 -41.71 -26.12
N ASN A 305 6.23 -42.57 -25.20
CA ASN A 305 7.50 -43.31 -25.13
C ASN A 305 8.83 -42.60 -25.49
N ASP A 306 9.46 -41.97 -24.49
CA ASP A 306 10.85 -42.31 -24.14
C ASP A 306 11.24 -41.64 -22.80
N LEU A 307 11.19 -42.43 -21.72
CA LEU A 307 12.12 -42.46 -20.58
C LEU A 307 11.41 -42.98 -19.33
N SER A 308 11.84 -44.16 -18.93
CA SER A 308 11.59 -44.78 -17.63
C SER A 308 12.02 -43.86 -16.47
N VAL A 309 11.11 -43.73 -15.50
CA VAL A 309 11.32 -43.47 -14.06
C VAL A 309 12.15 -42.22 -13.72
N SER A 310 11.50 -41.19 -13.17
CA SER A 310 11.74 -40.81 -11.76
C SER A 310 11.04 -39.49 -11.38
N SER A 311 10.35 -39.53 -10.25
CA SER A 311 10.33 -38.44 -9.25
C SER A 311 10.16 -37.00 -9.75
N ARG A 312 9.30 -36.76 -10.75
CA ARG A 312 8.95 -35.39 -11.14
C ARG A 312 7.91 -34.87 -10.16
N ASN A 313 8.30 -33.82 -9.43
CA ASN A 313 7.35 -32.97 -8.73
C ASN A 313 6.75 -32.01 -9.76
N LEU A 314 5.42 -31.98 -9.81
CA LEU A 314 4.62 -31.16 -10.71
C LEU A 314 4.16 -29.93 -9.95
N GLU A 315 4.36 -28.75 -10.52
CA GLU A 315 3.77 -27.52 -10.02
C GLU A 315 2.39 -27.31 -10.66
N VAL A 316 1.36 -27.26 -9.82
CA VAL A 316 -0.02 -27.02 -10.23
C VAL A 316 -0.41 -25.63 -9.74
N SER A 317 -0.67 -24.69 -10.64
CA SER A 317 -1.02 -23.31 -10.28
C SER A 317 -2.26 -22.81 -11.01
N SER A 318 -2.94 -21.83 -10.42
CA SER A 318 -4.19 -21.25 -10.95
C SER A 318 -4.00 -20.26 -12.11
N SER A 319 -2.77 -19.91 -12.50
CA SER A 319 -2.51 -18.79 -13.41
C SER A 319 -2.97 -19.06 -14.85
N GLY A 320 -3.95 -18.27 -15.29
CA GLY A 320 -4.07 -17.72 -16.64
C GLY A 320 -4.21 -16.19 -16.47
N SER A 321 -3.43 -15.43 -17.23
CA SER A 321 -3.27 -13.98 -17.12
C SER A 321 -4.60 -13.23 -17.06
N GLN A 322 -4.95 -12.68 -15.90
CA GLN A 322 -5.90 -11.57 -15.79
C GLN A 322 -5.30 -10.47 -14.93
N ALA A 323 -4.87 -9.42 -15.63
CA ALA A 323 -4.53 -8.14 -15.06
C ALA A 323 -5.78 -7.48 -14.45
N HIS A 324 -5.56 -6.72 -13.38
CA HIS A 324 -6.49 -5.81 -12.69
C HIS A 324 -7.42 -6.44 -11.64
N GLN A 325 -6.84 -6.97 -10.56
CA GLN A 325 -7.48 -6.90 -9.23
C GLN A 325 -6.50 -6.29 -8.23
N VAL A 326 -7.04 -5.60 -7.23
CA VAL A 326 -6.32 -4.87 -6.20
C VAL A 326 -5.30 -5.79 -5.51
N ASP A 327 -3.99 -5.56 -5.74
CA ASP A 327 -2.85 -6.40 -5.28
C ASP A 327 -2.69 -6.54 -3.74
N TYR A 328 -3.62 -5.99 -2.96
CA TYR A 328 -3.61 -5.89 -1.50
C TYR A 328 -4.58 -6.84 -0.83
N PHE A 329 -5.50 -7.46 -1.59
CA PHE A 329 -6.48 -8.36 -0.99
C PHE A 329 -5.79 -9.70 -0.60
N PRO A 330 -5.94 -10.17 0.64
CA PRO A 330 -5.17 -11.31 1.15
C PRO A 330 -5.56 -12.66 0.54
N PHE A 331 -6.68 -12.72 -0.18
CA PHE A 331 -7.15 -13.95 -0.85
C PHE A 331 -6.86 -13.91 -2.35
N LYS A 332 -6.34 -15.02 -2.87
CA LYS A 332 -6.11 -15.26 -4.30
C LYS A 332 -6.93 -16.46 -4.77
N ALA A 333 -7.02 -16.64 -6.09
CA ALA A 333 -7.63 -17.84 -6.68
C ALA A 333 -7.03 -19.11 -6.04
N PRO A 334 -7.85 -20.11 -5.65
CA PRO A 334 -9.26 -20.28 -6.00
C PRO A 334 -10.27 -19.50 -5.13
N VAL A 335 -9.83 -18.84 -4.06
CA VAL A 335 -10.71 -18.05 -3.20
C VAL A 335 -10.99 -16.67 -3.81
N THR A 336 -12.25 -16.38 -4.11
CA THR A 336 -12.63 -15.11 -4.76
C THR A 336 -13.17 -14.09 -3.76
N VAL A 337 -12.84 -12.81 -4.01
CA VAL A 337 -13.38 -11.66 -3.28
C VAL A 337 -14.91 -11.71 -3.21
N GLN A 338 -15.57 -12.09 -4.31
CA GLN A 338 -17.03 -12.14 -4.40
C GLN A 338 -17.63 -13.12 -3.39
N LYS A 339 -17.03 -14.31 -3.22
CA LYS A 339 -17.53 -15.32 -2.29
C LYS A 339 -17.30 -14.92 -0.84
N ILE A 340 -16.14 -14.33 -0.54
CA ILE A 340 -15.84 -13.79 0.80
C ILE A 340 -16.84 -12.66 1.16
N LYS A 341 -17.16 -11.75 0.23
CA LYS A 341 -18.19 -10.72 0.44
C LYS A 341 -19.58 -11.29 0.67
N GLN A 342 -19.94 -12.37 -0.02
CA GLN A 342 -21.21 -13.05 0.19
C GLN A 342 -21.30 -13.61 1.62
N PHE A 343 -20.23 -14.20 2.14
CA PHE A 343 -20.20 -14.70 3.52
C PHE A 343 -20.35 -13.60 4.57
N LEU A 344 -19.82 -12.39 4.34
CA LEU A 344 -20.13 -11.25 5.21
C LEU A 344 -21.61 -10.90 5.20
N ALA A 345 -22.25 -10.92 4.03
CA ALA A 345 -23.65 -10.55 3.88
C ALA A 345 -24.62 -11.61 4.45
N SER A 346 -24.33 -12.90 4.27
CA SER A 346 -25.15 -14.00 4.79
C SER A 346 -24.84 -14.35 6.25
N GLY A 347 -23.61 -14.08 6.71
CA GLY A 347 -23.09 -14.55 7.99
C GLY A 347 -22.78 -16.04 8.02
N GLU A 348 -22.75 -16.72 6.87
CA GLU A 348 -22.31 -18.12 6.78
C GLU A 348 -20.86 -18.26 7.24
N HIS A 349 -20.59 -19.31 8.02
CA HIS A 349 -19.26 -19.59 8.61
C HIS A 349 -18.74 -18.53 9.61
N SER A 350 -19.58 -17.55 9.99
CA SER A 350 -19.19 -16.55 10.99
C SER A 350 -18.92 -17.15 12.36
N ASP A 351 -17.88 -16.64 13.02
CA ASP A 351 -17.39 -17.05 14.33
C ASP A 351 -17.32 -15.88 15.33
N ILE A 352 -17.76 -14.69 14.92
CA ILE A 352 -17.85 -13.50 15.76
C ILE A 352 -19.01 -12.58 15.34
N ASN A 353 -19.74 -12.05 16.31
CA ASN A 353 -20.74 -11.00 16.14
C ASN A 353 -20.15 -9.66 16.61
N ILE A 354 -20.29 -8.64 15.77
CA ILE A 354 -19.76 -7.31 16.03
C ILE A 354 -20.87 -6.37 16.46
N PHE A 355 -20.66 -5.70 17.59
CA PHE A 355 -21.54 -4.69 18.15
C PHE A 355 -20.81 -3.36 18.30
N VAL A 356 -21.53 -2.26 18.09
CA VAL A 356 -21.04 -0.91 18.38
C VAL A 356 -21.85 -0.35 19.54
N SER A 357 -21.17 0.08 20.60
CA SER A 357 -21.78 0.58 21.83
C SER A 357 -22.71 1.76 21.52
N GLY A 358 -23.96 1.68 22.01
CA GLY A 358 -24.99 2.69 21.75
C GLY A 358 -25.69 2.59 20.39
N GLN A 359 -25.22 1.75 19.46
CA GLN A 359 -25.84 1.56 18.13
C GLN A 359 -26.30 0.12 17.87
N GLY A 360 -25.74 -0.87 18.58
CA GLY A 360 -26.20 -2.25 18.57
C GLY A 360 -25.45 -3.15 17.60
N PHE A 361 -26.14 -4.19 17.10
CA PHE A 361 -25.57 -5.20 16.22
C PHE A 361 -25.21 -4.62 14.85
N VAL A 362 -23.99 -4.88 14.37
CA VAL A 362 -23.48 -4.41 13.08
C VAL A 362 -23.40 -5.54 12.06
N ALA A 363 -22.69 -6.63 12.39
CA ALA A 363 -22.45 -7.71 11.44
C ALA A 363 -22.09 -9.03 12.13
N LYS A 364 -22.31 -10.14 11.41
CA LYS A 364 -21.61 -11.41 11.67
C LYS A 364 -20.35 -11.42 10.81
N ALA A 365 -19.20 -11.65 11.42
CA ALA A 365 -17.90 -11.58 10.75
C ALA A 365 -17.05 -12.83 11.02
N HIS A 366 -15.82 -12.80 10.51
CA HIS A 366 -14.88 -13.92 10.53
C HIS A 366 -13.56 -13.48 11.16
N LYS A 367 -13.19 -14.07 12.30
CA LYS A 367 -11.95 -13.71 13.02
C LYS A 367 -10.73 -13.80 12.11
N LEU A 368 -10.63 -14.83 11.28
CA LEU A 368 -9.55 -14.99 10.31
C LEU A 368 -9.45 -13.79 9.34
N VAL A 369 -10.57 -13.37 8.74
CA VAL A 369 -10.58 -12.25 7.78
C VAL A 369 -10.13 -10.95 8.47
N LEU A 370 -10.68 -10.62 9.63
CA LEU A 370 -10.29 -9.42 10.38
C LEU A 370 -8.80 -9.45 10.76
N SER A 371 -8.32 -10.63 11.15
CA SER A 371 -6.95 -10.88 11.59
C SER A 371 -5.92 -10.85 10.46
N LEU A 372 -6.32 -11.08 9.21
CA LEU A 372 -5.46 -10.89 8.02
C LEU A 372 -5.20 -9.41 7.75
N TRP A 373 -6.15 -8.54 8.08
CA TRP A 373 -6.03 -7.10 7.87
C TRP A 373 -5.39 -6.36 9.04
N SER A 374 -5.39 -6.94 10.23
CA SER A 374 -5.08 -6.19 11.45
C SER A 374 -4.51 -7.08 12.55
N MET A 375 -3.28 -6.76 12.95
CA MET A 375 -2.62 -7.37 14.09
C MET A 375 -3.31 -7.08 15.44
N PRO A 376 -3.91 -5.90 15.68
CA PRO A 376 -4.80 -5.70 16.82
C PRO A 376 -5.96 -6.71 16.91
N PHE A 377 -6.68 -6.96 15.80
CA PHE A 377 -7.72 -8.00 15.76
C PHE A 377 -7.14 -9.39 16.00
N ALA A 378 -6.00 -9.70 15.38
CA ALA A 378 -5.28 -10.94 15.62
C ALA A 378 -5.05 -11.21 17.11
N LYS A 379 -4.41 -10.25 17.78
CA LYS A 379 -4.07 -10.33 19.21
C LYS A 379 -5.34 -10.42 20.05
N MET A 380 -6.38 -9.68 19.72
CA MET A 380 -7.67 -9.74 20.41
C MET A 380 -8.25 -11.16 20.40
N PHE A 381 -8.11 -11.88 19.29
CA PHE A 381 -8.70 -13.19 19.10
C PHE A 381 -7.79 -14.38 19.45
N THR A 382 -6.48 -14.17 19.67
CA THR A 382 -5.53 -15.26 19.99
C THR A 382 -4.82 -15.14 21.34
N ASN A 383 -5.03 -14.06 22.11
CA ASN A 383 -4.36 -13.83 23.40
C ASN A 383 -4.80 -14.75 24.57
N GLY A 384 -5.73 -15.68 24.34
CA GLY A 384 -6.23 -16.59 25.38
C GLY A 384 -7.11 -15.95 26.47
N MET A 385 -7.48 -14.67 26.33
CA MET A 385 -8.41 -13.99 27.23
C MET A 385 -9.87 -14.31 26.88
N LYS A 386 -10.84 -13.86 27.70
CA LYS A 386 -12.27 -14.16 27.51
C LYS A 386 -12.76 -13.80 26.10
N GLU A 387 -12.23 -12.72 25.55
CA GLU A 387 -12.50 -12.18 24.22
C GLU A 387 -12.10 -13.14 23.10
N SER A 388 -11.08 -13.99 23.28
CA SER A 388 -10.63 -14.93 22.25
C SER A 388 -11.70 -15.99 21.93
N SER A 389 -12.43 -16.42 22.96
CA SER A 389 -13.51 -17.41 22.88
C SER A 389 -14.92 -16.81 22.79
N ALA A 390 -15.06 -15.49 22.96
CA ALA A 390 -16.35 -14.84 22.96
C ALA A 390 -16.98 -14.85 21.55
N PRO A 391 -18.29 -15.12 21.43
CA PRO A 391 -19.02 -15.03 20.17
C PRO A 391 -19.44 -13.59 19.85
N ASN A 392 -19.28 -12.64 20.79
CA ASN A 392 -19.67 -11.24 20.64
C ASN A 392 -18.51 -10.33 21.05
N VAL A 393 -18.26 -9.30 20.27
CA VAL A 393 -17.29 -8.23 20.57
C VAL A 393 -17.98 -6.88 20.47
N PHE A 394 -17.60 -5.96 21.36
CA PHE A 394 -18.18 -4.63 21.48
C PHE A 394 -17.10 -3.58 21.23
N PHE A 395 -17.38 -2.65 20.33
CA PHE A 395 -16.51 -1.52 20.02
C PHE A 395 -17.13 -0.22 20.53
N GLU A 396 -16.32 0.54 21.27
CA GLU A 396 -16.65 1.88 21.74
C GLU A 396 -16.13 2.94 20.75
N ASP A 397 -16.62 4.17 20.87
CA ASP A 397 -16.12 5.35 20.14
C ASP A 397 -16.14 5.27 18.61
N ALA A 398 -17.05 4.47 18.04
CA ALA A 398 -17.27 4.36 16.60
C ALA A 398 -18.75 4.50 16.25
N SER A 399 -19.07 4.96 15.04
CA SER A 399 -20.40 4.76 14.46
C SER A 399 -20.52 3.41 13.76
N ALA A 400 -21.72 2.83 13.78
CA ALA A 400 -22.04 1.61 13.06
C ALA A 400 -21.81 1.77 11.55
N GLU A 401 -22.01 2.96 11.01
CA GLU A 401 -21.72 3.28 9.60
C GLU A 401 -20.21 3.19 9.32
N ALA A 402 -19.37 3.87 10.11
CA ALA A 402 -17.92 3.81 9.94
C ALA A 402 -17.39 2.37 10.11
N PHE A 403 -17.90 1.64 11.11
CA PHE A 403 -17.52 0.24 11.32
C PHE A 403 -18.00 -0.67 10.18
N SER A 404 -19.17 -0.40 9.61
CA SER A 404 -19.66 -1.12 8.42
C SER A 404 -18.75 -0.88 7.21
N LEU A 405 -18.28 0.35 7.00
CA LEU A 405 -17.32 0.67 5.94
C LEU A 405 -15.97 -0.03 6.16
N LEU A 406 -15.49 -0.09 7.39
CA LEU A 406 -14.29 -0.85 7.77
C LEU A 406 -14.42 -2.33 7.37
N LEU A 407 -15.53 -2.98 7.73
CA LEU A 407 -15.78 -4.37 7.38
C LEU A 407 -15.91 -4.57 5.87
N GLN A 408 -16.63 -3.68 5.18
CA GLN A 408 -16.75 -3.75 3.72
C GLN A 408 -15.38 -3.65 3.05
N PHE A 409 -14.50 -2.78 3.53
CA PHE A 409 -13.13 -2.69 3.05
C PHE A 409 -12.36 -4.00 3.30
N MET A 410 -12.36 -4.53 4.53
CA MET A 410 -11.67 -5.79 4.85
C MET A 410 -12.14 -6.98 4.00
N TYR A 411 -13.41 -7.00 3.57
CA TYR A 411 -13.95 -8.11 2.78
C TYR A 411 -13.85 -7.89 1.27
N SER A 412 -13.49 -6.69 0.81
CA SER A 412 -13.46 -6.37 -0.62
C SER A 412 -12.17 -5.75 -1.14
N GLY A 413 -11.33 -5.21 -0.26
CA GLY A 413 -10.20 -4.35 -0.60
C GLY A 413 -10.59 -2.99 -1.17
N GLU A 414 -11.88 -2.63 -1.19
CA GLU A 414 -12.40 -1.43 -1.84
C GLU A 414 -13.07 -0.48 -0.85
N LEU A 415 -12.70 0.81 -0.92
CA LEU A 415 -13.37 1.87 -0.15
C LEU A 415 -14.57 2.42 -0.95
N LYS A 416 -15.78 2.06 -0.52
CA LYS A 416 -17.05 2.45 -1.16
C LYS A 416 -17.73 3.61 -0.44
N VAL A 417 -17.22 4.81 -0.64
CA VAL A 417 -17.85 6.05 -0.15
C VAL A 417 -18.12 7.00 -1.31
N ASP A 418 -19.10 7.89 -1.17
CA ASP A 418 -19.37 8.96 -2.14
C ASP A 418 -18.21 9.96 -2.14
N ASN A 419 -17.80 10.45 -3.32
CA ASN A 419 -16.71 11.41 -3.46
C ASN A 419 -17.17 12.86 -3.34
N ARG A 420 -18.49 13.10 -3.34
CA ARG A 420 -19.07 14.44 -3.44
C ARG A 420 -19.01 15.25 -2.14
N TYR A 421 -18.77 14.63 -1.00
CA TYR A 421 -18.65 15.29 0.30
C TYR A 421 -17.93 14.41 1.31
N ILE A 422 -17.22 15.04 2.24
CA ILE A 422 -16.64 14.34 3.40
C ILE A 422 -17.76 14.03 4.39
N THR A 423 -18.00 12.74 4.63
CA THR A 423 -18.94 12.29 5.66
C THR A 423 -18.27 12.16 7.02
N PRO A 424 -19.02 12.33 8.13
CA PRO A 424 -18.52 11.98 9.46
C PRO A 424 -18.04 10.53 9.56
N ALA A 425 -18.70 9.62 8.83
CA ALA A 425 -18.32 8.21 8.76
C ALA A 425 -16.94 8.01 8.09
N LEU A 426 -16.59 8.77 7.05
CA LEU A 426 -15.26 8.72 6.43
C LEU A 426 -14.15 9.20 7.38
N VAL A 427 -14.40 10.26 8.15
CA VAL A 427 -13.45 10.76 9.14
C VAL A 427 -13.27 9.74 10.28
N GLN A 428 -14.36 9.15 10.78
CA GLN A 428 -14.28 8.10 11.79
C GLN A 428 -13.61 6.83 11.25
N LEU A 429 -13.84 6.47 9.98
CA LEU A 429 -13.16 5.35 9.33
C LEU A 429 -11.65 5.57 9.28
N LEU A 430 -11.19 6.79 9.04
CA LEU A 430 -9.77 7.13 9.12
C LEU A 430 -9.21 6.87 10.52
N LEU A 431 -9.93 7.27 11.58
CA LEU A 431 -9.52 6.99 12.96
C LEU A 431 -9.50 5.48 13.27
N LEU A 432 -10.53 4.74 12.82
CA LEU A 432 -10.58 3.29 12.97
C LEU A 432 -9.43 2.59 12.22
N SER A 433 -9.09 3.07 11.03
CA SER A 433 -7.98 2.51 10.25
C SER A 433 -6.64 2.68 10.96
N ASP A 434 -6.42 3.80 11.64
CA ASP A 434 -5.24 4.03 12.48
C ASP A 434 -5.26 3.14 13.72
N GLN A 435 -6.38 3.12 14.45
CA GLN A 435 -6.58 2.30 15.65
C GLN A 435 -6.32 0.80 15.40
N PHE A 436 -6.77 0.28 14.25
CA PHE A 436 -6.58 -1.12 13.87
C PHE A 436 -5.33 -1.36 13.02
N GLY A 437 -4.52 -0.34 12.74
CA GLY A 437 -3.26 -0.46 12.00
C GLY A 437 -3.41 -0.87 10.53
N ILE A 438 -4.49 -0.46 9.87
CA ILE A 438 -4.81 -0.81 8.47
C ILE A 438 -4.35 0.33 7.57
N THR A 439 -3.06 0.39 7.31
CA THR A 439 -2.39 1.49 6.59
C THR A 439 -2.95 1.74 5.19
N VAL A 440 -3.30 0.68 4.45
CA VAL A 440 -3.90 0.80 3.11
C VAL A 440 -5.27 1.50 3.16
N LEU A 441 -6.09 1.20 4.17
CA LEU A 441 -7.37 1.88 4.36
C LEU A 441 -7.17 3.33 4.82
N GLN A 442 -6.22 3.56 5.72
CA GLN A 442 -5.87 4.90 6.18
C GLN A 442 -5.48 5.80 5.01
N PHE A 443 -4.64 5.27 4.12
CA PHE A 443 -4.26 5.92 2.88
C PHE A 443 -5.46 6.25 2.00
N GLU A 444 -6.35 5.29 1.76
CA GLU A 444 -7.48 5.51 0.84
C GLU A 444 -8.51 6.50 1.41
N CYS A 445 -8.66 6.53 2.74
CA CYS A 445 -9.43 7.57 3.43
C CYS A 445 -8.80 8.95 3.27
N CYS A 446 -7.50 9.09 3.54
CA CYS A 446 -6.75 10.34 3.38
C CYS A 446 -6.80 10.86 1.95
N LYS A 447 -6.59 9.97 0.97
CA LYS A 447 -6.68 10.28 -0.45
C LYS A 447 -8.06 10.85 -0.81
N ARG A 448 -9.13 10.18 -0.40
CA ARG A 448 -10.50 10.64 -0.67
C ARG A 448 -10.80 12.01 -0.05
N ILE A 449 -10.34 12.24 1.18
CA ILE A 449 -10.48 13.52 1.87
C ILE A 449 -9.71 14.62 1.12
N MET A 450 -8.47 14.35 0.71
CA MET A 450 -7.64 15.32 -0.02
C MET A 450 -8.20 15.63 -1.41
N GLU A 451 -8.69 14.63 -2.14
CA GLU A 451 -9.36 14.82 -3.43
C GLU A 451 -10.53 15.81 -3.29
N PHE A 452 -11.40 15.60 -2.30
CA PHE A 452 -12.51 16.52 -2.02
C PHE A 452 -12.05 17.94 -1.65
N LEU A 453 -10.98 18.08 -0.86
CA LEU A 453 -10.45 19.39 -0.47
C LEU A 453 -9.72 20.12 -1.62
N SER A 454 -9.39 19.39 -2.70
CA SER A 454 -8.67 19.92 -3.86
C SER A 454 -9.58 20.44 -4.96
N GLU A 455 -10.86 20.04 -4.96
CA GLU A 455 -11.95 20.59 -5.79
C GLU A 455 -12.47 21.92 -5.21
#